data_AF-A0A821ZPL3-F1
#
_entry.id   AF-A0A821ZPL3-F1
#
_cell.length_a   1.000
_cell.length_b   1.000
_cell.length_c   1.000
_cell.angle_alpha   90.00
_cell.angle_beta   90.00
_cell.angle_gamma   90.00
#
_symmetry.space_group_name_H-M   'P 1'
#
loop_
_entity.id
_entity.type
_entity.pdbx_description
1 polymer ?
#
loop_
_entity_poly.entity_id
_entity_poly.type
_entity_poly.pdbx_seq_one_letter_code
_entity_poly.pdbx_strand_id
1 'polypeptide(L)'
;MHIQFRFNDLIVNSIISHFNQLIPTPSTTSNSTSDETKPSQSSSRSREAIQCRNQQRHEKRKLKRRQHVIRRKLHHQWTIPQIKQYLDSLHVRHAYIPHFYNNILRLQFNNQQDQDFADSKLSIDIFDENHYKSFINDQAS
;
A
#
# COMPACT_ATOMS: atom_id res chain seq x y z
N MET A 1 9.97 -27.10 5.79
CA MET A 1 9.26 -26.83 7.06
C MET A 1 8.05 -25.94 6.80
N HIS A 2 6.91 -26.51 6.37
CA HIS A 2 5.70 -25.73 5.99
C HIS A 2 4.42 -26.21 6.71
N ILE A 3 4.56 -26.86 7.86
CA ILE A 3 3.43 -27.48 8.57
C ILE A 3 3.03 -26.64 9.80
N GLN A 4 3.92 -25.85 10.38
CA GLN A 4 3.64 -25.08 11.61
C GLN A 4 2.60 -23.96 11.46
N PHE A 5 2.51 -23.32 10.29
CA PHE A 5 1.58 -22.18 10.12
C PHE A 5 0.11 -22.58 10.00
N ARG A 6 -0.20 -23.78 9.49
CA ARG A 6 -1.61 -24.19 9.27
C ARG A 6 -2.34 -24.61 10.53
N PHE A 7 -1.61 -25.07 11.55
CA PHE A 7 -2.21 -25.50 12.82
C PHE A 7 -2.31 -24.37 13.84
N ASN A 8 -1.62 -23.24 13.63
CA ASN A 8 -1.62 -22.15 14.61
C ASN A 8 -3.01 -21.51 14.77
N ASP A 9 -3.75 -21.33 13.67
CA ASP A 9 -5.11 -20.78 13.73
C ASP A 9 -6.09 -21.74 14.43
N LEU A 10 -5.92 -23.06 14.22
CA LEU A 10 -6.73 -24.07 14.89
C LEU A 10 -6.44 -24.15 16.39
N ILE A 11 -5.17 -24.06 16.78
CA ILE A 11 -4.73 -24.07 18.18
C ILE A 11 -5.22 -22.79 18.89
N VAL A 12 -5.06 -21.62 18.27
CA VAL A 12 -5.50 -20.35 18.85
C VAL A 12 -7.03 -20.32 19.01
N ASN A 13 -7.79 -20.79 18.02
CA ASN A 13 -9.25 -20.84 18.11
C ASN A 13 -9.73 -21.87 19.16
N SER A 14 -9.04 -23.00 19.30
CA SER A 14 -9.34 -24.01 20.33
C SER A 14 -9.09 -23.46 21.75
N ILE A 15 -7.98 -22.75 21.97
CA ILE A 15 -7.67 -22.13 23.26
C ILE A 15 -8.71 -21.06 23.61
N ILE A 16 -9.05 -20.18 22.65
CA ILE A 16 -10.05 -19.12 22.87
C ILE A 16 -11.42 -19.72 23.20
N SER A 17 -11.84 -20.78 22.50
CA SER A 17 -13.11 -21.45 22.75
C SER A 17 -13.17 -22.11 24.14
N HIS A 18 -12.08 -22.78 24.56
CA HIS A 18 -11.99 -23.39 25.88
C HIS A 18 -12.05 -22.36 27.01
N PHE A 19 -11.35 -21.22 26.87
CA PHE A 19 -11.41 -20.16 27.88
C PHE A 19 -12.79 -19.51 27.98
N ASN A 20 -13.52 -19.38 26.88
CA ASN A 20 -14.90 -18.86 26.91
C ASN A 20 -15.88 -19.82 27.60
N GLN A 21 -15.61 -21.13 27.60
CA GLN A 21 -16.43 -22.13 28.31
C GLN A 21 -16.17 -22.16 29.82
N LEU A 22 -15.00 -21.66 30.27
CA LEU A 22 -14.64 -21.57 31.69
C LEU A 22 -15.14 -20.32 32.39
N ILE A 23 -15.74 -19.37 31.66
CA ILE A 23 -16.38 -18.18 32.25
C ILE A 23 -17.76 -18.64 32.74
N PRO A 24 -18.01 -18.72 34.05
CA PRO A 24 -19.32 -19.09 34.56
C PRO A 24 -20.32 -18.00 34.14
N THR A 25 -21.38 -18.38 33.44
CA THR A 25 -22.51 -17.49 33.17
C THR A 25 -23.09 -17.03 34.53
N PRO A 26 -23.13 -15.72 34.83
CA PRO A 26 -23.73 -15.28 36.08
C PRO A 26 -25.24 -15.52 36.01
N SER A 27 -25.72 -16.42 36.86
CA SER A 27 -27.13 -16.63 37.15
C SER A 27 -27.75 -15.30 37.61
N THR A 28 -28.83 -14.90 36.95
CA THR A 28 -29.60 -13.71 37.32
C THR A 28 -30.20 -13.88 38.71
N THR A 29 -29.73 -13.12 39.69
CA THR A 29 -30.45 -12.88 40.95
C THR A 29 -30.18 -11.46 41.43
N SER A 30 -31.27 -10.78 41.75
CA SER A 30 -31.42 -9.34 41.99
C SER A 30 -30.90 -8.84 43.35
N ASN A 31 -30.58 -7.53 43.36
CA ASN A 31 -30.48 -6.59 44.49
C ASN A 31 -29.22 -6.64 45.37
N SER A 32 -28.37 -5.63 45.24
CA SER A 32 -27.98 -4.74 46.37
C SER A 32 -27.08 -3.60 45.88
N THR A 33 -27.43 -2.39 46.29
CA THR A 33 -26.70 -1.14 46.17
C THR A 33 -25.27 -1.26 46.71
N SER A 34 -24.26 -1.07 45.86
CA SER A 34 -22.93 -0.58 46.27
C SER A 34 -22.17 -0.09 45.04
N ASP A 35 -21.49 1.04 45.21
CA ASP A 35 -20.57 1.64 44.26
C ASP A 35 -19.50 0.64 43.81
N GLU A 36 -19.61 0.13 42.58
CA GLU A 36 -18.51 -0.55 41.90
C GLU A 36 -18.05 0.29 40.71
N THR A 37 -16.89 0.89 40.89
CA THR A 37 -16.03 1.45 39.87
C THR A 37 -15.95 0.47 38.69
N LYS A 38 -16.67 0.77 37.60
CA LYS A 38 -16.56 0.01 36.34
C LYS A 38 -15.07 -0.14 36.00
N PRO A 39 -14.51 -1.35 35.89
CA PRO A 39 -13.17 -1.50 35.38
C PRO A 39 -13.21 -0.98 33.94
N SER A 40 -12.55 0.14 33.68
CA SER A 40 -12.32 0.59 32.32
C SER A 40 -11.38 -0.45 31.69
N GLN A 41 -11.97 -1.48 31.09
CA GLN A 41 -11.24 -2.39 30.23
C GLN A 41 -10.80 -1.59 29.01
N SER A 42 -9.74 -0.80 29.18
CA SER A 42 -8.93 -0.35 28.07
C SER A 42 -8.30 -1.62 27.51
N SER A 43 -8.98 -2.22 26.54
CA SER A 43 -8.44 -3.28 25.68
C SER A 43 -7.34 -2.65 24.81
N SER A 44 -6.26 -2.21 25.46
CA SER A 44 -5.06 -1.77 24.79
C SER A 44 -4.34 -3.02 24.32
N ARG A 45 -4.08 -3.08 23.02
CA ARG A 45 -3.37 -4.22 22.43
C ARG A 45 -1.94 -4.25 22.95
N SER A 46 -1.40 -5.45 23.16
CA SER A 46 0.02 -5.60 23.49
C SER A 46 0.90 -4.94 22.40
N ARG A 47 2.10 -4.53 22.78
CA ARG A 47 3.08 -3.95 21.84
C ARG A 47 3.34 -4.89 20.66
N GLU A 48 3.43 -6.19 20.92
CA GLU A 48 3.63 -7.24 19.92
C GLU A 48 2.46 -7.34 18.94
N ALA A 49 1.20 -7.28 19.42
CA ALA A 49 0.02 -7.31 18.57
C ALA A 49 -0.07 -6.05 17.68
N ILE A 50 0.32 -4.89 18.20
CA ILE A 50 0.43 -3.64 17.43
C ILE A 50 1.51 -3.77 16.34
N GLN A 51 2.68 -4.28 16.70
CA GLN A 51 3.80 -4.47 15.79
C GLN A 51 3.45 -5.45 14.66
N CYS A 52 2.87 -6.60 14.97
CA CYS A 52 2.43 -7.58 13.97
C CYS A 52 1.42 -6.96 12.99
N ARG A 53 0.41 -6.24 13.50
CA ARG A 53 -0.56 -5.53 12.65
C ARG A 53 0.10 -4.49 11.75
N ASN A 54 1.05 -3.73 12.29
CA ASN A 54 1.76 -2.71 11.51
C ASN A 54 2.64 -3.34 10.43
N GLN A 55 3.29 -4.46 10.72
CA GLN A 55 4.08 -5.23 9.76
C GLN A 55 3.20 -5.76 8.62
N GLN A 56 2.06 -6.40 8.94
CA GLN A 56 1.10 -6.86 7.93
C GLN A 56 0.58 -5.72 7.06
N ARG A 57 0.26 -4.57 7.68
CA ARG A 57 -0.17 -3.36 6.96
C ARG A 57 0.94 -2.83 6.05
N HIS A 58 2.19 -2.85 6.51
CA HIS A 58 3.35 -2.44 5.72
C HIS A 58 3.50 -3.32 4.48
N GLU A 59 3.49 -4.65 4.64
CA GLU A 59 3.60 -5.59 3.53
C GLU A 59 2.44 -5.46 2.53
N LYS A 60 1.20 -5.30 3.03
CA LYS A 60 0.04 -5.05 2.14
C LYS A 60 0.18 -3.75 1.34
N ARG A 61 0.66 -2.67 1.98
CA ARG A 61 0.94 -1.40 1.29
C ARG A 61 2.08 -1.53 0.30
N LYS A 62 3.12 -2.29 0.63
CA LYS A 62 4.28 -2.53 -0.24
C LYS A 62 3.89 -3.32 -1.48
N LEU A 63 3.05 -4.36 -1.33
CA LEU A 63 2.51 -5.12 -2.45
C LEU A 63 1.67 -4.23 -3.37
N LYS A 64 0.72 -3.46 -2.82
CA LYS A 64 -0.07 -2.50 -3.59
C LYS A 64 0.78 -1.48 -4.35
N ARG A 65 1.86 -0.98 -3.73
CA ARG A 65 2.78 -0.04 -4.40
C ARG A 65 3.56 -0.65 -5.54
N ARG A 66 3.75 -1.97 -5.56
CA ARG A 66 4.48 -2.68 -6.63
C ARG A 66 3.59 -3.02 -7.82
N GLN A 67 2.28 -2.95 -7.65
CA GLN A 67 1.31 -3.18 -8.71
C GLN A 67 1.19 -1.94 -9.59
N HIS A 68 0.97 -2.18 -10.88
CA HIS A 68 0.71 -1.18 -11.91
C HIS A 68 1.79 -0.11 -12.02
N VAL A 69 3.00 -0.53 -12.42
CA VAL A 69 4.18 0.33 -12.50
C VAL A 69 4.86 0.17 -13.85
N ILE A 70 5.15 1.29 -14.50
CA ILE A 70 6.03 1.36 -15.66
C ILE A 70 7.37 1.95 -15.23
N ARG A 71 8.46 1.43 -15.81
CA ARG A 71 9.80 1.97 -15.65
C ARG A 71 10.37 2.32 -17.01
N ARG A 72 10.96 3.51 -17.11
CA ARG A 72 11.64 3.99 -18.32
C ARG A 72 12.97 4.62 -17.95
N LYS A 73 13.96 4.48 -18.84
CA LYS A 73 15.18 5.26 -18.74
C LYS A 73 14.85 6.71 -19.07
N LEU A 74 15.50 7.63 -18.37
CA LEU A 74 15.24 9.06 -18.41
C LEU A 74 16.55 9.80 -18.63
N HIS A 75 16.60 10.71 -19.59
CA HIS A 75 17.73 11.61 -19.71
C HIS A 75 17.75 12.62 -18.53
N HIS A 76 18.93 12.91 -18.00
CA HIS A 76 19.10 13.69 -16.76
C HIS A 76 18.54 15.12 -16.81
N GLN A 77 18.31 15.66 -18.00
CA GLN A 77 17.75 17.01 -18.20
C GLN A 77 16.23 17.08 -18.00
N TRP A 78 15.54 15.94 -17.99
CA TRP A 78 14.10 15.92 -17.74
C TRP A 78 13.79 16.25 -16.28
N THR A 79 12.85 17.16 -16.09
CA THR A 79 12.31 17.51 -14.77
C THR A 79 10.93 16.90 -14.54
N ILE A 80 10.55 16.68 -13.28
CA ILE A 80 9.21 16.16 -12.94
C ILE A 80 8.07 17.00 -13.56
N PRO A 81 8.11 18.35 -13.52
CA PRO A 81 7.07 19.16 -14.15
C PRO A 81 6.95 18.92 -15.67
N GLN A 82 8.07 18.85 -16.38
CA GLN A 82 8.08 18.59 -17.83
C GLN A 82 7.51 17.21 -18.16
N ILE A 83 7.88 16.19 -17.39
CA ILE A 83 7.34 14.84 -17.57
C ILE A 83 5.83 14.84 -17.37
N LYS A 84 5.31 15.53 -16.34
CA LYS A 84 3.87 15.64 -16.12
C LYS A 84 3.17 16.31 -17.31
N GLN A 85 3.69 17.45 -17.76
CA GLN A 85 3.16 18.17 -18.91
C GLN A 85 3.13 17.28 -20.17
N TYR A 86 4.21 16.52 -20.40
CA TYR A 86 4.28 15.58 -21.51
C TYR A 86 3.30 14.41 -21.39
N LEU A 87 3.12 13.85 -20.20
CA LEU A 87 2.12 12.80 -19.96
C LEU A 87 0.70 13.32 -20.15
N ASP A 88 0.45 14.56 -19.73
CA ASP A 88 -0.85 15.22 -19.87
C ASP A 88 -1.21 15.45 -21.34
N SER A 89 -0.25 15.86 -22.19
CA SER A 89 -0.49 16.00 -23.64
C SER A 89 -0.87 14.68 -24.31
N LEU A 90 -0.33 13.56 -23.81
CA LEU A 90 -0.67 12.20 -24.24
C LEU A 90 -1.91 11.61 -23.56
N HIS A 91 -2.57 12.37 -22.68
CA HIS A 91 -3.71 11.93 -21.88
C HIS A 91 -3.41 10.69 -21.01
N VAL A 92 -2.16 10.54 -20.59
CA VAL A 92 -1.71 9.42 -19.76
C VAL A 92 -1.98 9.73 -18.28
N ARG A 93 -3.05 9.12 -17.75
CA ARG A 93 -3.39 9.24 -16.33
C ARG A 93 -2.39 8.47 -15.48
N HIS A 94 -1.82 9.13 -14.48
CA HIS A 94 -0.90 8.52 -13.53
C HIS A 94 -1.35 8.82 -12.09
N ALA A 95 -1.09 7.89 -11.18
CA ALA A 95 -1.44 8.05 -9.77
C ALA A 95 -0.32 8.78 -9.01
N TYR A 96 0.92 8.43 -9.30
CA TYR A 96 2.08 8.96 -8.59
C TYR A 96 3.36 8.82 -9.42
N ILE A 97 4.21 9.85 -9.34
CA ILE A 97 5.56 9.87 -9.89
C ILE A 97 6.52 10.13 -8.71
N PRO A 98 7.27 9.12 -8.24
CA PRO A 98 8.30 9.29 -7.24
C PRO A 98 9.49 10.07 -7.82
N HIS A 99 10.36 10.54 -6.93
CA HIS A 99 11.64 11.11 -7.32
C HIS A 99 12.47 10.14 -8.15
N PHE A 100 13.24 10.68 -9.09
CA PHE A 100 14.10 9.90 -9.97
C PHE A 100 15.26 9.31 -9.17
N TYR A 101 15.60 8.06 -9.49
CA TYR A 101 16.79 7.41 -8.96
C TYR A 101 17.50 6.70 -10.11
N ASN A 102 18.81 6.90 -10.21
CA ASN A 102 19.65 6.33 -11.28
C ASN A 102 19.09 6.57 -12.69
N ASN A 103 18.54 7.76 -12.96
CA ASN A 103 17.97 8.10 -14.27
C ASN A 103 16.85 7.15 -14.72
N ILE A 104 16.11 6.59 -13.75
CA ILE A 104 14.93 5.76 -14.00
C ILE A 104 13.69 6.53 -13.57
N LEU A 105 12.82 6.78 -14.53
CA LEU A 105 11.46 7.24 -14.28
C LEU A 105 10.60 6.04 -13.90
N ARG A 106 9.84 6.19 -12.81
CA ARG A 106 8.88 5.19 -12.35
C ARG A 106 7.48 5.79 -12.35
N LEU A 107 6.61 5.32 -13.23
CA LEU A 107 5.22 5.77 -13.29
C LEU A 107 4.35 4.75 -12.56
N GLN A 108 3.57 5.20 -11.57
CA GLN A 108 2.63 4.36 -10.85
C GLN A 108 1.19 4.69 -11.27
N PHE A 109 0.39 3.64 -11.47
CA PHE A 109 -1.00 3.71 -11.92
C PHE A 109 -1.94 3.12 -10.85
N ASN A 110 -3.22 3.48 -10.94
CA ASN A 110 -4.24 3.01 -10.00
C ASN A 110 -4.76 1.60 -10.35
N ASN A 111 -4.75 1.25 -11.63
CA ASN A 111 -5.28 0.01 -12.16
C ASN A 111 -4.43 -0.45 -13.36
N GLN A 112 -4.67 -1.69 -13.81
CA GLN A 112 -3.94 -2.30 -14.93
C GLN A 112 -4.26 -1.62 -16.26
N GLN A 113 -5.50 -1.20 -16.49
CA GLN A 113 -5.91 -0.60 -17.77
C GLN A 113 -5.18 0.71 -18.07
N ASP A 114 -5.03 1.58 -17.07
CA ASP A 114 -4.26 2.82 -17.19
C ASP A 114 -2.78 2.53 -17.44
N GLN A 115 -2.24 1.45 -16.83
CA GLN A 115 -0.88 1.00 -17.09
C GLN A 115 -0.74 0.53 -18.54
N ASP A 116 -1.60 -0.36 -19.02
CA ASP A 116 -1.51 -0.93 -20.37
C ASP A 116 -1.68 0.17 -21.43
N PHE A 117 -2.60 1.11 -21.19
CA PHE A 117 -2.76 2.29 -22.03
C PHE A 117 -1.48 3.13 -22.08
N ALA A 118 -0.90 3.43 -20.91
CA ALA A 118 0.35 4.18 -20.82
C ALA A 118 1.50 3.43 -21.51
N ASP A 119 1.60 2.12 -21.37
CA ASP A 119 2.63 1.30 -22.01
C ASP A 119 2.50 1.30 -23.54
N SER A 120 1.26 1.34 -24.06
CA SER A 120 0.99 1.46 -25.49
C SER A 120 1.35 2.83 -26.09
N LYS A 121 1.34 3.88 -25.26
CA LYS A 121 1.62 5.26 -25.67
C LYS A 121 3.09 5.65 -25.46
N LEU A 122 3.71 5.13 -24.41
CA LEU A 122 5.07 5.48 -24.00
C LEU A 122 6.04 4.41 -24.51
N SER A 123 6.70 4.71 -25.62
CA SER A 123 7.81 3.89 -26.11
C SER A 123 8.93 3.76 -25.06
N ILE A 124 9.81 2.78 -25.25
CA ILE A 124 10.88 2.47 -24.30
C ILE A 124 11.85 3.65 -24.14
N ASP A 125 12.09 4.38 -25.24
CA ASP A 125 13.07 5.46 -25.33
C ASP A 125 12.43 6.86 -25.37
N ILE A 126 11.15 6.96 -24.99
CA ILE A 126 10.37 8.21 -25.06
C ILE A 126 10.96 9.37 -24.24
N PHE A 127 11.85 9.09 -23.30
CA PHE A 127 12.51 10.09 -22.45
C PHE A 127 14.02 10.15 -22.67
N ASP A 128 14.48 9.81 -23.88
CA ASP A 128 15.87 9.98 -24.27
C ASP A 128 16.26 11.46 -24.49
N GLU A 129 17.53 11.69 -24.83
CA GLU A 129 18.05 13.03 -25.08
C GLU A 129 17.47 13.65 -26.36
N ASN A 130 17.26 12.84 -27.40
CA ASN A 130 16.76 13.33 -28.68
C ASN A 130 15.33 13.87 -28.53
N HIS A 131 14.48 13.11 -27.85
CA HIS A 131 13.10 13.47 -27.64
C HIS A 131 12.95 14.63 -26.68
N TYR A 132 13.86 14.78 -25.70
CA TYR A 132 13.95 15.99 -24.89
C TYR A 132 14.18 17.24 -25.73
N LYS A 133 15.16 17.19 -26.65
CA LYS A 133 15.47 18.33 -27.53
C LYS A 133 14.28 18.70 -28.41
N SER A 134 13.61 17.70 -29.00
CA SER A 134 12.38 17.92 -29.77
C SER A 134 11.30 18.58 -28.92
N PHE A 135 11.02 18.04 -27.74
CA PHE A 135 9.99 18.56 -26.84
C PHE A 135 10.23 20.02 -26.44
N ILE A 136 11.47 20.40 -26.12
CA ILE A 136 11.80 21.79 -25.75
C ILE A 136 11.68 22.74 -26.94
N ASN A 137 12.08 22.32 -28.15
CA ASN A 137 11.93 23.13 -29.35
C ASN A 137 10.45 23.39 -29.67
N ASP A 138 9.59 22.38 -29.48
CA ASP A 138 8.15 22.50 -29.70
C ASP A 138 7.47 23.44 -28.68
N GLN A 139 8.05 23.63 -27.49
CA GLN A 139 7.56 24.58 -26.48
C GLN A 139 8.03 26.02 -26.72
N ALA A 140 9.09 26.21 -27.51
CA ALA A 140 9.65 27.52 -27.82
C ALA A 140 9.06 28.16 -29.08
N SER A 141 8.25 27.40 -29.83
CA SER A 141 7.55 27.83 -31.05
C SER A 141 6.13 28.28 -30.74
#